data_AF-A0A1Y1XIE5-F1
#
_entry.id   AF-A0A1Y1XIE5-F1
#
_cell.length_a   1.000
_cell.length_b   1.000
_cell.length_c   1.000
_cell.angle_alpha   90.00
_cell.angle_beta   90.00
_cell.angle_gamma   90.00
#
_symmetry.space_group_name_H-M   'P 1'
#
loop_
_entity.id
_entity.type
_entity.pdbx_description
1 polymer ?
#
loop_
_entity_poly.entity_id
_entity_poly.type
_entity_poly.pdbx_seq_one_letter_code
_entity_poly.pdbx_strand_id
1 'polypeptide(L)'
;MYPLLTVGPIMDTYSACIVSDHIPRFVRIVHVELPQSPPSLVPLDEENGEGCSILAESSENLNLSDSNLDGLLPRTKENATVTVKNDGTKRYCRKCRVEKPDRAHHCSACQECVLKMDHHCPWINNCVGFRNQKFFYLFILYGALYCTFVCLTTLPPLFHLLSLEDGIFLLSIHWVFLILAGGLFSICLIGFTGFHTSMILNNVTTIETYQKHNYKIEGESAAQKYVNLFDLGKRRNFMQVMGPKWQLWFIPVFNSIGDGISYPLNSYAYSTLTSDTNESIA
;
A
#
# COMPACT_ATOMS: atom_id res chain seq x y z
N MET A 1 -30.60 -59.59 -8.16
CA MET A 1 -31.41 -59.13 -9.32
C MET A 1 -30.49 -58.24 -10.15
N TYR A 2 -30.28 -58.57 -11.42
CA TYR A 2 -29.40 -57.86 -12.38
C TYR A 2 -30.22 -56.80 -13.18
N PRO A 3 -29.65 -55.91 -14.02
CA PRO A 3 -28.28 -55.83 -14.60
C PRO A 3 -27.52 -54.53 -14.18
N LEU A 4 -26.24 -54.22 -14.50
CA LEU A 4 -25.36 -54.43 -15.69
C LEU A 4 -25.83 -53.62 -16.92
N LEU A 5 -24.99 -52.93 -17.72
CA LEU A 5 -23.53 -52.65 -17.77
C LEU A 5 -23.33 -51.10 -17.77
N THR A 6 -22.24 -50.39 -18.16
CA THR A 6 -21.03 -50.61 -18.98
C THR A 6 -19.81 -49.84 -18.39
N VAL A 7 -18.71 -49.68 -19.16
CA VAL A 7 -17.53 -48.84 -18.86
C VAL A 7 -17.11 -48.09 -20.14
N GLY A 8 -16.61 -46.85 -20.01
CA GLY A 8 -15.98 -46.08 -21.09
C GLY A 8 -15.11 -44.93 -20.54
N PRO A 9 -13.84 -44.76 -20.97
CA PRO A 9 -12.90 -43.76 -20.42
C PRO A 9 -12.78 -42.48 -21.29
N ILE A 10 -12.16 -41.42 -20.74
CA ILE A 10 -11.06 -40.64 -21.35
C ILE A 10 -10.61 -39.44 -20.47
N MET A 11 -9.30 -39.35 -20.22
CA MET A 11 -8.44 -38.21 -19.85
C MET A 11 -8.83 -37.20 -18.72
N ASP A 12 -8.11 -37.35 -17.60
CA ASP A 12 -7.27 -36.33 -16.93
C ASP A 12 -7.62 -34.83 -17.06
N THR A 13 -8.15 -34.25 -15.97
CA THR A 13 -7.68 -32.94 -15.47
C THR A 13 -7.52 -32.98 -13.95
N TYR A 14 -6.43 -32.42 -13.43
CA TYR A 14 -6.06 -32.52 -12.01
C TYR A 14 -6.80 -31.47 -11.14
N SER A 15 -7.99 -31.80 -10.65
CA SER A 15 -8.65 -31.05 -9.57
C SER A 15 -8.06 -31.39 -8.20
N ALA A 16 -6.98 -30.72 -7.82
CA ALA A 16 -6.35 -30.83 -6.50
C ALA A 16 -6.69 -29.61 -5.60
N CYS A 17 -7.97 -29.45 -5.27
CA CYS A 17 -8.40 -28.43 -4.30
C CYS A 17 -8.09 -28.86 -2.87
N ILE A 18 -7.00 -28.36 -2.29
CA ILE A 18 -6.78 -28.35 -0.85
C ILE A 18 -6.76 -26.90 -0.37
N VAL A 19 -7.95 -26.40 -0.01
CA VAL A 19 -8.09 -25.19 0.81
C VAL A 19 -8.10 -25.66 2.26
N SER A 20 -7.10 -25.26 3.05
CA SER A 20 -7.13 -25.46 4.50
C SER A 20 -7.86 -24.28 5.15
N ASP A 21 -8.85 -24.58 5.98
CA ASP A 21 -9.70 -23.57 6.62
C ASP A 21 -9.02 -22.80 7.77
N HIS A 22 -9.74 -21.77 8.23
CA HIS A 22 -9.54 -21.00 9.47
C HIS A 22 -8.30 -20.09 9.56
N ILE A 23 -8.45 -18.88 9.00
CA ILE A 23 -8.23 -17.59 9.70
C ILE A 23 -8.95 -16.49 8.86
N PRO A 24 -9.70 -15.56 9.48
CA PRO A 24 -10.42 -14.51 8.73
C PRO A 24 -9.47 -13.44 8.18
N ARG A 25 -8.85 -13.71 7.02
CA ARG A 25 -8.11 -12.71 6.25
C ARG A 25 -9.07 -11.69 5.63
N PHE A 26 -9.35 -10.61 6.36
CA PHE A 26 -9.83 -9.37 5.74
C PHE A 26 -8.85 -8.94 4.64
N VAL A 27 -9.39 -8.42 3.53
CA VAL A 27 -8.66 -8.11 2.28
C VAL A 27 -8.15 -9.36 1.53
N ARG A 28 -9.08 -10.22 1.09
CA ARG A 28 -8.84 -11.10 -0.08
C ARG A 28 -8.74 -10.21 -1.34
N ILE A 29 -7.80 -10.50 -2.24
CA ILE A 29 -7.69 -9.77 -3.52
C ILE A 29 -8.83 -10.20 -4.45
N VAL A 30 -9.61 -9.23 -4.94
CA VAL A 30 -10.46 -9.42 -6.12
C VAL A 30 -9.56 -9.59 -7.33
N HIS A 31 -9.71 -10.70 -8.05
CA HIS A 31 -9.06 -10.87 -9.35
C HIS A 31 -9.56 -9.78 -10.30
N VAL A 32 -8.65 -8.96 -10.84
CA VAL A 32 -8.97 -8.09 -11.98
C VAL A 32 -8.92 -8.97 -13.22
N GLU A 33 -10.05 -9.57 -13.56
CA GLU A 33 -10.24 -10.20 -14.86
C GLU A 33 -10.29 -9.11 -15.92
N LEU A 34 -9.19 -8.97 -16.67
CA LEU A 34 -9.18 -8.17 -17.89
C LEU A 34 -9.99 -8.93 -18.96
N PRO A 35 -11.01 -8.31 -19.59
CA PRO A 35 -11.77 -8.97 -20.64
C PRO A 35 -10.84 -9.42 -21.78
N GLN A 36 -10.88 -10.71 -22.13
CA GLN A 36 -10.10 -11.22 -23.25
C GLN A 36 -10.89 -11.05 -24.55
N SER A 37 -10.29 -10.31 -25.50
CA SER A 37 -10.81 -9.99 -26.84
C SER A 37 -12.07 -9.11 -26.90
N PRO A 38 -12.24 -8.28 -27.97
CA PRO A 38 -13.47 -7.54 -28.20
C PRO A 38 -14.55 -8.47 -28.80
N PRO A 39 -15.82 -8.36 -28.37
CA PRO A 39 -16.92 -9.12 -28.97
C PRO A 39 -17.20 -8.64 -30.41
N SER A 40 -17.53 -9.59 -31.28
CA SER A 40 -17.90 -9.34 -32.67
C SER A 40 -19.24 -8.60 -32.79
N LEU A 41 -19.34 -7.67 -33.74
CA LEU A 41 -20.59 -6.98 -34.07
C LEU A 41 -21.65 -7.98 -34.57
N VAL A 42 -22.84 -7.91 -33.97
CA VAL A 42 -24.09 -8.53 -34.45
C VAL A 42 -25.18 -7.42 -34.41
N PRO A 43 -26.10 -7.33 -35.38
CA PRO A 43 -27.03 -6.20 -35.48
C PRO A 43 -28.04 -6.08 -34.32
N LEU A 44 -28.65 -4.90 -34.24
CA LEU A 44 -29.78 -4.60 -33.37
C LEU A 44 -31.08 -5.18 -33.94
N ASP A 45 -31.92 -5.72 -33.07
CA ASP A 45 -33.37 -5.76 -33.24
C ASP A 45 -34.01 -5.08 -32.01
N GLU A 46 -35.06 -4.29 -32.23
CA GLU A 46 -35.80 -3.59 -31.17
C GLU A 46 -37.01 -4.42 -30.72
N GLU A 47 -37.29 -4.49 -29.41
CA GLU A 47 -38.60 -4.13 -28.88
C GLU A 47 -38.68 -4.11 -27.33
N ASN A 48 -39.58 -3.26 -26.82
CA ASN A 48 -40.31 -3.32 -25.55
C ASN A 48 -39.53 -3.59 -24.24
N GLY A 49 -39.37 -2.55 -23.42
CA GLY A 49 -38.94 -2.65 -22.03
C GLY A 49 -40.02 -2.28 -21.02
N GLU A 50 -39.87 -2.76 -19.79
CA GLU A 50 -40.43 -2.16 -18.56
C GLU A 50 -39.32 -2.09 -17.50
N GLY A 51 -39.38 -1.09 -16.62
CA GLY A 51 -38.18 -0.56 -15.95
C GLY A 51 -37.79 -1.18 -14.61
N CYS A 52 -36.48 -1.20 -14.33
CA CYS A 52 -35.91 -1.38 -12.98
C CYS A 52 -34.86 -0.28 -12.71
N SER A 53 -35.33 0.94 -12.44
CA SER A 53 -34.50 2.16 -12.43
C SER A 53 -33.96 2.55 -11.05
N ILE A 54 -33.02 1.77 -10.50
CA ILE A 54 -32.17 2.16 -9.35
C ILE A 54 -30.73 1.66 -9.60
N LEU A 55 -29.72 2.39 -9.08
CA LEU A 55 -28.27 2.11 -9.14
C LEU A 55 -27.49 2.60 -10.39
N ALA A 56 -28.00 3.59 -11.13
CA ALA A 56 -27.29 4.18 -12.29
C ALA A 56 -27.05 5.71 -12.19
N GLU A 57 -27.07 6.30 -10.99
CA GLU A 57 -26.94 7.75 -10.83
C GLU A 57 -26.15 8.15 -9.56
N SER A 58 -24.81 8.04 -9.64
CA SER A 58 -23.90 8.75 -8.72
C SER A 58 -22.54 9.09 -9.34
N SER A 59 -22.44 9.12 -10.67
CA SER A 59 -21.31 9.71 -11.39
C SER A 59 -21.53 11.21 -11.57
N GLU A 60 -21.82 11.91 -10.47
CA GLU A 60 -21.87 13.37 -10.48
C GLU A 60 -20.48 13.92 -10.82
N ASN A 61 -20.43 14.81 -11.79
CA ASN A 61 -19.19 15.42 -12.23
C ASN A 61 -18.63 16.31 -11.13
N LEU A 62 -17.60 15.83 -10.43
CA LEU A 62 -16.72 16.67 -9.61
C LEU A 62 -15.92 17.60 -10.54
N ASN A 63 -16.57 18.67 -10.98
CA ASN A 63 -15.97 19.85 -11.60
C ASN A 63 -15.10 20.59 -10.58
N LEU A 64 -14.00 19.96 -10.18
CA LEU A 64 -12.93 20.57 -9.40
C LEU A 64 -12.14 21.51 -10.31
N SER A 65 -12.69 22.71 -10.52
CA SER A 65 -11.98 23.87 -11.05
C SER A 65 -10.99 24.43 -10.02
N ASP A 66 -10.14 23.56 -9.47
CA ASP A 66 -9.10 23.89 -8.51
C ASP A 66 -7.86 24.39 -9.27
N SER A 67 -7.55 25.68 -9.11
CA SER A 67 -6.31 26.35 -9.58
C SER A 67 -5.06 25.92 -8.80
N ASN A 68 -4.95 24.63 -8.52
CA ASN A 68 -3.88 23.96 -7.76
C ASN A 68 -3.41 22.64 -8.43
N LEU A 69 -3.90 22.33 -9.64
CA LEU A 69 -3.43 21.19 -10.44
C LEU A 69 -2.12 21.50 -11.19
N ASP A 70 -1.70 22.76 -11.22
CA ASP A 70 -0.44 23.23 -11.81
C ASP A 70 0.74 22.41 -11.25
N GLY A 71 1.38 21.63 -12.13
CA GLY A 71 2.52 20.79 -11.79
C GLY A 71 2.25 19.30 -11.51
N LEU A 72 1.06 18.78 -11.81
CA LEU A 72 0.73 17.34 -11.72
C LEU A 72 0.39 16.74 -13.09
N LEU A 73 1.00 15.59 -13.42
CA LEU A 73 0.66 14.84 -14.63
C LEU A 73 -0.39 13.75 -14.32
N PRO A 74 -1.63 13.85 -14.85
CA PRO A 74 -2.60 12.75 -14.81
C PRO A 74 -2.17 11.64 -15.79
N ARG A 75 -2.46 10.38 -15.46
CA ARG A 75 -2.03 9.23 -16.26
C ARG A 75 -3.21 8.58 -16.99
N THR A 76 -3.06 8.41 -18.30
CA THR A 76 -3.93 7.54 -19.10
C THR A 76 -3.60 6.06 -18.82
N LYS A 77 -4.54 5.15 -19.13
CA LYS A 77 -4.35 3.70 -18.96
C LYS A 77 -3.15 3.15 -19.74
N GLU A 78 -2.79 3.78 -20.84
CA GLU A 78 -1.70 3.36 -21.74
C GLU A 78 -0.31 3.62 -21.14
N ASN A 79 -0.15 4.65 -20.31
CA ASN A 79 1.11 5.04 -19.65
C ASN A 79 1.11 4.70 -18.13
N ALA A 80 0.41 3.65 -17.74
CA ALA A 80 0.15 3.30 -16.33
C ALA A 80 1.38 2.84 -15.50
N THR A 81 2.50 2.47 -16.13
CA THR A 81 3.75 2.10 -15.45
C THR A 81 4.96 2.83 -16.03
N VAL A 82 5.73 3.55 -15.20
CA VAL A 82 7.01 4.16 -15.60
C VAL A 82 8.21 3.38 -15.04
N THR A 83 8.05 2.65 -13.94
CA THR A 83 9.16 1.92 -13.32
C THR A 83 9.56 0.72 -14.19
N VAL A 84 10.80 0.69 -14.67
CA VAL A 84 11.37 -0.37 -15.52
C VAL A 84 12.56 -1.05 -14.84
N LYS A 85 13.13 -2.09 -15.47
CA LYS A 85 14.44 -2.64 -15.05
C LYS A 85 15.59 -1.86 -15.70
N ASN A 86 16.83 -2.28 -15.44
CA ASN A 86 18.04 -1.74 -16.07
C ASN A 86 18.09 -1.98 -17.60
N ASP A 87 17.29 -2.90 -18.11
CA ASP A 87 17.14 -3.22 -19.54
C ASP A 87 16.06 -2.37 -20.25
N GLY A 88 15.48 -1.37 -19.58
CA GLY A 88 14.41 -0.52 -20.11
C GLY A 88 13.06 -1.23 -20.34
N THR A 89 12.93 -2.51 -19.98
CA THR A 89 11.69 -3.26 -20.12
C THR A 89 10.85 -3.24 -18.84
N LYS A 90 9.54 -3.49 -18.99
CA LYS A 90 8.58 -3.55 -17.88
C LYS A 90 9.03 -4.50 -16.76
N ARG A 91 8.70 -4.15 -15.51
CA ARG A 91 8.90 -5.03 -14.35
C ARG A 91 7.84 -6.15 -14.39
N TYR A 92 8.27 -7.41 -14.32
CA TYR A 92 7.38 -8.59 -14.32
C TYR A 92 7.67 -9.49 -13.12
N CYS A 93 6.66 -10.17 -12.59
CA CYS A 93 6.80 -11.14 -11.51
C CYS A 93 6.66 -12.57 -12.04
N ARG A 94 7.78 -13.29 -12.22
CA ARG A 94 7.79 -14.69 -12.70
C ARG A 94 7.00 -15.66 -11.81
N LYS A 95 6.91 -15.39 -10.49
CA LYS A 95 6.15 -16.21 -9.54
C LYS A 95 4.64 -16.01 -9.66
N CYS A 96 4.19 -14.76 -9.61
CA CYS A 96 2.75 -14.40 -9.70
C CYS A 96 2.24 -14.30 -11.15
N ARG A 97 3.11 -14.50 -12.14
CA ARG A 97 2.85 -14.43 -13.60
C ARG A 97 2.18 -13.13 -14.09
N VAL A 98 2.50 -12.00 -13.44
CA VAL A 98 1.86 -10.70 -13.69
C VAL A 98 2.89 -9.59 -13.94
N GLU A 99 2.56 -8.62 -14.80
CA GLU A 99 3.30 -7.34 -14.85
C GLU A 99 3.16 -6.65 -13.48
N LYS A 100 4.24 -6.05 -12.98
CA LYS A 100 4.22 -5.32 -11.71
C LYS A 100 3.85 -3.87 -11.99
N PRO A 101 2.78 -3.34 -11.38
CA PRO A 101 2.53 -1.90 -11.35
C PRO A 101 3.71 -1.12 -10.77
N ASP A 102 3.68 0.21 -10.89
CA ASP A 102 4.64 1.07 -10.19
C ASP A 102 4.59 0.79 -8.68
N ARG A 103 5.73 0.89 -7.99
CA ARG A 103 5.85 0.72 -6.53
C ARG A 103 5.42 -0.65 -5.98
N ALA A 104 5.03 -1.61 -6.84
CA ALA A 104 4.63 -2.97 -6.44
C ALA A 104 5.82 -3.95 -6.40
N HIS A 105 5.93 -4.74 -5.34
CA HIS A 105 7.01 -5.74 -5.17
C HIS A 105 6.43 -7.11 -4.79
N HIS A 106 7.20 -8.19 -4.93
CA HIS A 106 6.77 -9.54 -4.55
C HIS A 106 7.34 -9.89 -3.19
N CYS A 107 6.48 -10.26 -2.24
CA CYS A 107 6.89 -10.74 -0.94
C CYS A 107 7.01 -12.26 -0.94
N SER A 108 8.18 -12.79 -0.59
CA SER A 108 8.39 -14.24 -0.46
C SER A 108 7.72 -14.85 0.78
N ALA A 109 7.41 -14.07 1.81
CA ALA A 109 6.65 -14.55 2.98
C ALA A 109 5.14 -14.64 2.68
N CYS A 110 4.56 -13.63 2.04
CA CYS A 110 3.15 -13.65 1.63
C CYS A 110 2.90 -14.43 0.30
N GLN A 111 3.96 -14.74 -0.46
CA GLN A 111 3.97 -15.35 -1.81
C GLN A 111 3.18 -14.59 -2.89
N GLU A 112 2.83 -13.32 -2.65
CA GLU A 112 2.02 -12.48 -3.54
C GLU A 112 2.74 -11.18 -3.95
N CYS A 113 2.16 -10.46 -4.90
CA CYS A 113 2.61 -9.13 -5.30
C CYS A 113 1.82 -8.05 -4.55
N VAL A 114 2.53 -7.28 -3.72
CA VAL A 114 1.97 -6.23 -2.85
C VAL A 114 2.11 -4.87 -3.54
N LEU A 115 1.00 -4.15 -3.65
CA LEU A 115 0.93 -2.78 -4.18
C LEU A 115 1.54 -1.78 -3.18
N LYS A 116 2.28 -0.77 -3.67
CA LYS A 116 3.07 0.18 -2.85
C LYS A 116 3.82 -0.50 -1.69
N MET A 117 4.50 -1.63 -1.96
CA MET A 117 5.09 -2.45 -0.90
C MET A 117 6.13 -1.65 -0.13
N ASP A 118 5.97 -1.60 1.18
CA ASP A 118 6.92 -0.95 2.07
C ASP A 118 7.86 -1.97 2.71
N HIS A 119 7.31 -2.96 3.42
CA HIS A 119 8.07 -4.09 3.96
C HIS A 119 7.17 -5.29 4.25
N HIS A 120 7.76 -6.43 4.60
CA HIS A 120 7.05 -7.49 5.32
C HIS A 120 7.31 -7.32 6.82
N CYS A 121 6.26 -7.31 7.63
CA CYS A 121 6.34 -7.01 9.05
C CYS A 121 5.96 -8.24 9.90
N PRO A 122 6.93 -8.94 10.51
CA PRO A 122 6.65 -10.14 11.31
C PRO A 122 5.71 -9.86 12.49
N TRP A 123 5.79 -8.66 13.09
CA TRP A 123 4.99 -8.25 14.25
C TRP A 123 3.48 -8.20 13.99
N ILE A 124 3.05 -8.03 12.73
CA ILE A 124 1.64 -8.12 12.32
C ILE A 124 1.37 -9.33 11.39
N ASN A 125 2.36 -10.22 11.24
CA ASN A 125 2.37 -11.38 10.34
C ASN A 125 1.85 -11.06 8.91
N ASN A 126 2.20 -9.89 8.38
CA ASN A 126 1.62 -9.38 7.14
C ASN A 126 2.57 -8.38 6.45
N CYS A 127 2.34 -8.13 5.15
CA CYS A 127 3.00 -7.05 4.44
C CYS A 127 2.36 -5.69 4.75
N VAL A 128 3.21 -4.66 4.82
CA VAL A 128 2.79 -3.25 4.82
C VAL A 128 2.89 -2.74 3.38
N GLY A 129 1.79 -2.18 2.87
CA GLY A 129 1.70 -1.61 1.53
C GLY A 129 0.45 -0.77 1.35
N PHE A 130 0.05 -0.50 0.10
CA PHE A 130 -0.99 0.48 -0.24
C PHE A 130 -2.27 0.40 0.62
N ARG A 131 -2.81 -0.82 0.78
CA ARG A 131 -4.10 -1.05 1.45
C ARG A 131 -4.06 -0.90 2.98
N ASN A 132 -2.88 -0.92 3.61
CA ASN A 132 -2.73 -0.87 5.06
C ASN A 132 -1.62 0.06 5.59
N GLN A 133 -0.93 0.82 4.73
CA GLN A 133 0.11 1.79 5.15
C GLN A 133 -0.41 2.76 6.22
N LYS A 134 -1.65 3.25 6.08
CA LYS A 134 -2.33 4.08 7.08
C LYS A 134 -2.55 3.33 8.41
N PHE A 135 -3.07 2.10 8.36
CA PHE A 135 -3.34 1.31 9.57
C PHE A 135 -2.06 0.97 10.33
N PHE A 136 -0.99 0.64 9.61
CA PHE A 136 0.33 0.40 10.18
C PHE A 136 0.91 1.66 10.82
N TYR A 137 0.82 2.82 10.15
CA TYR A 137 1.25 4.10 10.71
C TYR A 137 0.48 4.46 11.98
N LEU A 138 -0.85 4.32 11.98
CA LEU A 138 -1.67 4.55 13.17
C LEU A 138 -1.36 3.56 14.30
N PHE A 139 -1.09 2.29 13.99
CA PHE A 139 -0.68 1.28 14.96
C PHE A 139 0.63 1.68 15.68
N ILE A 140 1.68 2.07 14.95
CA ILE A 140 2.94 2.49 15.58
C ILE A 140 2.82 3.82 16.33
N LEU A 141 2.02 4.76 15.80
CA LEU A 141 1.73 6.04 16.46
C LEU A 141 0.99 5.85 17.79
N TYR A 142 -0.08 5.05 17.82
CA TYR A 142 -0.82 4.77 19.05
C TYR A 142 -0.02 3.89 20.01
N GLY A 143 0.81 2.97 19.51
CA GLY A 143 1.76 2.23 20.34
C GLY A 143 2.76 3.16 21.03
N ALA A 144 3.37 4.10 20.29
CA ALA A 144 4.26 5.12 20.84
C ALA A 144 3.55 5.98 21.90
N LEU A 145 2.36 6.50 21.60
CA LEU A 145 1.57 7.31 22.54
C LEU A 145 1.16 6.53 23.79
N TYR A 146 0.72 5.28 23.65
CA TYR A 146 0.31 4.42 24.76
C TYR A 146 1.49 4.08 25.69
N CYS A 147 2.62 3.61 25.15
CA CYS A 147 3.81 3.33 25.96
C CYS A 147 4.31 4.59 26.68
N THR A 148 4.27 5.75 26.01
CA THR A 148 4.66 7.04 26.62
C THR A 148 3.71 7.46 27.73
N PHE A 149 2.39 7.34 27.53
CA PHE A 149 1.38 7.61 28.56
C PHE A 149 1.54 6.70 29.79
N VAL A 150 1.77 5.40 29.57
CA VAL A 150 2.03 4.43 30.64
C VAL A 150 3.27 4.83 31.45
N CYS A 151 4.38 5.17 30.81
CA CYS A 151 5.58 5.64 31.51
C CYS A 151 5.33 6.94 32.29
N LEU A 152 4.74 7.96 31.67
CA LEU A 152 4.50 9.26 32.30
C LEU A 152 3.53 9.19 33.49
N THR A 153 2.56 8.27 33.48
CA THR A 153 1.61 8.07 34.61
C THR A 153 2.18 7.17 35.71
N THR A 154 3.09 6.25 35.37
CA THR A 154 3.70 5.31 36.33
C THR A 154 4.91 5.92 37.06
N LEU A 155 5.63 6.86 36.44
CA LEU A 155 6.84 7.48 37.03
C LEU A 155 6.58 8.26 38.33
N PRO A 156 5.58 9.16 38.46
CA PRO A 156 5.36 9.91 39.70
C PRO A 156 5.07 9.03 40.94
N PRO A 157 4.15 8.04 40.91
CA PRO A 157 3.96 7.13 42.04
C PRO A 157 5.17 6.22 42.30
N LEU A 158 5.97 5.88 41.29
CA LEU A 158 7.24 5.17 41.50
C LEU A 158 8.26 6.03 42.26
N PHE A 159 8.44 7.30 41.88
CA PHE A 159 9.33 8.21 42.61
C PHE A 159 8.84 8.48 44.04
N HIS A 160 7.53 8.60 44.24
CA HIS A 160 6.96 8.68 45.59
C HIS A 160 7.27 7.42 46.41
N LEU A 161 7.04 6.23 45.85
CA LEU A 161 7.32 4.97 46.53
C LEU A 161 8.80 4.84 46.91
N LEU A 162 9.71 5.14 45.98
CA LEU A 162 11.16 5.13 46.20
C LEU A 162 11.67 6.21 47.17
N SER A 163 10.82 7.16 47.59
CA SER A 163 11.14 8.16 48.62
C SER A 163 10.80 7.72 50.04
N LEU A 164 10.13 6.57 50.19
CA LEU A 164 9.84 5.95 51.49
C LEU A 164 11.02 5.06 51.94
N GLU A 165 11.24 4.97 53.24
CA GLU A 165 12.38 4.26 53.86
C GLU A 165 12.45 2.78 53.44
N ASP A 166 11.33 2.05 53.51
CA ASP A 166 11.19 0.67 53.01
C ASP A 166 10.71 0.59 51.55
N GLY A 167 10.67 1.71 50.82
CA GLY A 167 10.00 1.85 49.52
C GLY A 167 10.42 0.85 48.45
N ILE A 168 11.69 0.43 48.48
CA ILE A 168 12.24 -0.55 47.54
C ILE A 168 11.77 -1.99 47.82
N PHE A 169 11.44 -2.34 49.07
CA PHE A 169 10.88 -3.65 49.44
C PHE A 169 9.40 -3.78 49.07
N LEU A 170 8.71 -2.63 48.93
CA LEU A 170 7.32 -2.55 48.47
C LEU A 170 7.18 -2.54 46.94
N LEU A 171 8.30 -2.44 46.19
CA LEU A 171 8.29 -2.30 44.74
C LEU A 171 8.03 -3.64 44.03
N SER A 172 6.80 -3.83 43.53
CA SER A 172 6.45 -5.01 42.73
C SER A 172 7.23 -5.07 41.40
N ILE A 173 7.73 -6.26 41.06
CA ILE A 173 8.43 -6.54 39.80
C ILE A 173 7.64 -6.13 38.54
N HIS A 174 6.30 -6.13 38.60
CA HIS A 174 5.45 -5.67 37.50
C HIS A 174 5.68 -4.19 37.16
N TRP A 175 5.92 -3.34 38.16
CA TRP A 175 6.20 -1.91 37.95
C TRP A 175 7.58 -1.69 37.33
N VAL A 176 8.58 -2.46 37.78
CA VAL A 176 9.93 -2.46 37.20
C VAL A 176 9.88 -2.86 35.73
N PHE A 177 9.17 -3.94 35.40
CA PHE A 177 8.99 -4.38 34.01
C PHE A 177 8.21 -3.34 33.18
N LEU A 178 7.14 -2.76 33.73
CA LEU A 178 6.30 -1.77 33.04
C LEU A 178 7.09 -0.51 32.65
N ILE A 179 7.95 0.00 33.54
CA ILE A 179 8.82 1.14 33.25
C ILE A 179 9.95 0.77 32.28
N LEU A 180 10.67 -0.33 32.50
CA LEU A 180 11.83 -0.69 31.66
C LEU A 180 11.42 -1.11 30.25
N ALA A 181 10.45 -2.01 30.11
CA ALA A 181 9.95 -2.43 28.80
C ALA A 181 9.13 -1.31 28.14
N GLY A 182 8.24 -0.64 28.88
CA GLY A 182 7.43 0.45 28.37
C GLY A 182 8.28 1.64 27.89
N GLY A 183 9.34 1.99 28.61
CA GLY A 183 10.27 3.04 28.24
C GLY A 183 11.07 2.70 26.98
N LEU A 184 11.59 1.47 26.90
CA LEU A 184 12.28 0.97 25.70
C LEU A 184 11.34 0.98 24.47
N PHE A 185 10.13 0.44 24.59
CA PHE A 185 9.15 0.46 23.51
C PHE A 185 8.69 1.88 23.14
N SER A 186 8.50 2.78 24.11
CA SER A 186 8.21 4.20 23.86
C SER A 186 9.30 4.84 23.00
N ILE A 187 10.57 4.77 23.41
CA ILE A 187 11.70 5.38 22.68
C ILE A 187 11.82 4.79 21.26
N CYS A 188 11.76 3.46 21.12
CA CYS A 188 11.84 2.80 19.83
C CYS A 188 10.67 3.15 18.90
N LEU A 189 9.43 3.15 19.41
CA LEU A 189 8.23 3.43 18.61
C LEU A 189 8.10 4.93 18.27
N ILE A 190 8.57 5.86 19.12
CA ILE A 190 8.68 7.28 18.78
C ILE A 190 9.64 7.46 17.59
N GLY A 191 10.85 6.89 17.66
CA GLY A 191 11.82 6.96 16.57
C GLY A 191 11.30 6.35 15.27
N PHE A 192 10.66 5.18 15.36
CA PHE A 192 10.08 4.48 14.21
C PHE A 192 8.87 5.21 13.59
N THR A 193 8.04 5.83 14.43
CA THR A 193 6.94 6.71 13.98
C THR A 193 7.49 7.96 13.29
N GLY A 194 8.58 8.56 13.81
CA GLY A 194 9.27 9.68 13.16
C GLY A 194 9.83 9.30 11.78
N PHE A 195 10.46 8.12 11.68
CA PHE A 195 10.95 7.58 10.40
C PHE A 195 9.83 7.39 9.38
N HIS A 196 8.74 6.70 9.74
CA HIS A 196 7.58 6.53 8.86
C HIS A 196 6.87 7.86 8.55
N THR A 197 6.84 8.82 9.48
CA THR A 197 6.34 10.19 9.21
C THR A 197 7.15 10.85 8.11
N SER A 198 8.49 10.77 8.18
CA SER A 198 9.38 11.31 7.13
C SER A 198 9.13 10.62 5.77
N MET A 199 9.02 9.29 5.74
CA MET A 199 8.75 8.56 4.49
C MET A 199 7.39 8.92 3.88
N ILE A 200 6.34 9.06 4.70
CA ILE A 200 5.02 9.50 4.24
C ILE A 200 5.09 10.95 3.71
N LEU A 201 5.75 11.87 4.41
CA LEU A 201 5.87 13.26 4.01
C LEU A 201 6.70 13.46 2.72
N ASN A 202 7.62 12.55 2.40
CA ASN A 202 8.38 12.55 1.14
C ASN A 202 7.83 11.56 0.10
N ASN A 203 6.66 10.93 0.36
CA ASN A 203 6.00 9.88 -0.44
C ASN A 203 6.95 8.80 -0.98
N VAL A 204 7.85 8.28 -0.14
CA VAL A 204 8.78 7.18 -0.45
C VAL A 204 8.44 5.96 0.41
N THR A 205 8.73 4.75 -0.06
CA THR A 205 8.67 3.53 0.76
C THR A 205 10.03 3.12 1.31
N THR A 206 10.05 2.25 2.32
CA THR A 206 11.30 1.62 2.80
C THR A 206 12.07 0.96 1.66
N ILE A 207 11.39 0.25 0.74
CA ILE A 207 12.03 -0.35 -0.44
C ILE A 207 12.64 0.71 -1.37
N GLU A 208 11.90 1.77 -1.71
CA GLU A 208 12.37 2.84 -2.61
C GLU A 208 13.51 3.68 -2.02
N THR A 209 13.65 3.68 -0.69
CA THR A 209 14.76 4.32 0.03
C THR A 209 16.09 3.58 -0.19
N TYR A 210 16.07 2.25 -0.36
CA TYR A 210 17.28 1.42 -0.53
C TYR A 210 17.46 0.85 -1.95
N GLN A 211 16.38 0.68 -2.72
CA GLN A 211 16.40 0.16 -4.08
C GLN A 211 16.23 1.30 -5.09
N LYS A 212 17.31 1.59 -5.83
CA LYS A 212 17.27 2.47 -6.99
C LYS A 212 16.49 1.80 -8.13
N HIS A 213 15.57 2.54 -8.71
CA HIS A 213 14.82 2.17 -9.90
C HIS A 213 15.30 2.98 -11.11
N ASN A 214 14.86 2.56 -12.30
CA ASN A 214 14.91 3.40 -13.50
C ASN A 214 13.47 3.65 -13.95
N TYR A 215 13.25 4.80 -14.57
CA TYR A 215 11.99 5.21 -15.13
C TYR A 215 12.08 5.21 -16.66
N LYS A 216 11.04 4.71 -17.32
CA LYS A 216 10.87 4.87 -18.76
C LYS A 216 10.01 6.08 -19.04
N ILE A 217 10.60 7.07 -19.69
CA ILE A 217 10.00 8.38 -20.00
C ILE A 217 10.20 8.60 -21.50
N GLU A 218 9.11 8.89 -22.21
CA GLU A 218 9.05 9.15 -23.67
C GLU A 218 9.70 8.12 -24.63
N GLY A 219 10.20 7.00 -24.12
CA GLY A 219 10.86 5.94 -24.88
C GLY A 219 12.19 5.51 -24.28
N GLU A 220 12.77 6.34 -23.41
CA GLU A 220 14.14 6.26 -22.92
C GLU A 220 14.19 5.90 -21.44
N SER A 221 15.35 5.45 -20.94
CA SER A 221 15.48 4.91 -19.57
C SER A 221 16.31 5.82 -18.66
N ALA A 222 15.64 6.74 -17.98
CA ALA A 222 16.25 7.64 -17.01
C ALA A 222 16.45 6.94 -15.65
N ALA A 223 17.60 7.14 -14.98
CA ALA A 223 17.83 6.58 -13.66
C ALA A 223 17.19 7.44 -12.55
N GLN A 224 16.64 6.84 -11.48
CA GLN A 224 16.08 7.56 -10.31
C GLN A 224 17.10 8.45 -9.56
N LYS A 225 18.37 8.47 -9.98
CA LYS A 225 19.53 9.00 -9.26
C LYS A 225 19.39 10.47 -8.80
N TYR A 226 18.52 11.26 -9.41
CA TYR A 226 18.44 12.71 -9.21
C TYR A 226 17.12 13.25 -8.62
N VAL A 227 15.96 12.61 -8.84
CA VAL A 227 14.65 13.13 -8.38
C VAL A 227 13.66 12.04 -7.93
N ASN A 228 12.79 12.37 -6.97
CA ASN A 228 11.65 11.54 -6.59
C ASN A 228 10.40 11.90 -7.40
N LEU A 229 10.11 11.09 -8.42
CA LEU A 229 8.99 11.28 -9.34
C LEU A 229 7.59 11.22 -8.67
N PHE A 230 7.49 10.64 -7.46
CA PHE A 230 6.25 10.54 -6.69
C PHE A 230 6.10 11.61 -5.59
N ASP A 231 7.08 12.51 -5.41
CA ASP A 231 6.98 13.57 -4.40
C ASP A 231 6.09 14.71 -4.90
N LEU A 232 4.87 14.79 -4.37
CA LEU A 232 3.88 15.82 -4.70
C LEU A 232 3.98 17.05 -3.78
N GLY A 233 4.96 17.10 -2.87
CA GLY A 233 5.04 18.03 -1.75
C GLY A 233 4.29 17.55 -0.50
N LYS A 234 4.89 17.82 0.67
CA LYS A 234 4.54 17.28 2.01
C LYS A 234 3.04 17.13 2.30
N ARG A 235 2.22 18.16 2.06
CA ARG A 235 0.76 18.10 2.29
C ARG A 235 0.06 17.08 1.38
N ARG A 236 0.32 17.13 0.07
CA ARG A 236 -0.28 16.19 -0.91
C ARG A 236 0.19 14.76 -0.64
N ASN A 237 1.48 14.58 -0.30
CA ASN A 237 2.06 13.29 0.10
C ASN A 237 1.37 12.68 1.33
N PHE A 238 1.16 13.46 2.38
CA PHE A 238 0.43 13.03 3.58
C PHE A 238 -1.03 12.65 3.26
N MET A 239 -1.70 13.44 2.41
CA MET A 239 -3.07 13.16 1.95
C MET A 239 -3.18 11.89 1.10
N GLN A 240 -2.14 11.47 0.37
CA GLN A 240 -2.15 10.17 -0.33
C GLN A 240 -2.36 8.99 0.63
N VAL A 241 -1.85 9.08 1.87
CA VAL A 241 -1.93 8.01 2.88
C VAL A 241 -3.08 8.22 3.87
N MET A 242 -3.27 9.44 4.39
CA MET A 242 -4.30 9.71 5.39
C MET A 242 -5.67 10.00 4.79
N GLY A 243 -5.71 10.43 3.53
CA GLY A 243 -6.92 10.71 2.75
C GLY A 243 -7.38 12.17 2.74
N PRO A 244 -8.43 12.48 1.96
CA PRO A 244 -8.95 13.85 1.81
C PRO A 244 -9.79 14.29 3.02
N LYS A 245 -10.54 13.37 3.65
CA LYS A 245 -11.37 13.66 4.83
C LYS A 245 -10.50 13.71 6.09
N TRP A 246 -10.16 14.92 6.56
CA TRP A 246 -9.24 15.14 7.68
C TRP A 246 -9.75 14.55 9.00
N GLN A 247 -11.06 14.52 9.22
CA GLN A 247 -11.71 13.93 10.39
C GLN A 247 -11.39 12.44 10.54
N LEU A 248 -11.07 11.76 9.44
CA LEU A 248 -10.75 10.34 9.41
C LEU A 248 -9.24 10.06 9.50
N TRP A 249 -8.36 11.06 9.53
CA TRP A 249 -6.91 10.86 9.55
C TRP A 249 -6.46 9.99 10.73
N PHE A 250 -6.94 10.31 11.93
CA PHE A 250 -6.69 9.61 13.19
C PHE A 250 -7.77 8.58 13.53
N ILE A 251 -8.31 7.91 12.51
CA ILE A 251 -9.27 6.80 12.65
C ILE A 251 -8.80 5.66 11.71
N PRO A 252 -8.75 4.40 12.18
CA PRO A 252 -8.31 3.24 11.39
C PRO A 252 -9.37 2.76 10.37
N VAL A 253 -9.94 3.69 9.60
CA VAL A 253 -10.78 3.43 8.42
C VAL A 253 -9.99 3.73 7.15
N PHE A 254 -10.25 2.98 6.06
CA PHE A 254 -9.60 3.23 4.78
C PHE A 254 -10.03 4.60 4.23
N ASN A 255 -9.05 5.42 3.86
CA ASN A 255 -9.27 6.79 3.35
C ASN A 255 -8.19 7.17 2.31
N SER A 256 -7.20 6.29 2.05
CA SER A 256 -6.07 6.54 1.15
C SER A 256 -6.53 6.86 -0.27
N ILE A 257 -5.74 7.67 -1.00
CA ILE A 257 -6.07 8.09 -2.37
C ILE A 257 -5.46 7.12 -3.38
N GLY A 258 -6.22 6.81 -4.44
CA GLY A 258 -5.78 5.99 -5.58
C GLY A 258 -6.24 4.52 -5.54
N ASP A 259 -5.77 3.75 -6.52
CA ASP A 259 -6.06 2.31 -6.69
C ASP A 259 -4.90 1.41 -6.20
N GLY A 260 -3.71 1.98 -6.01
CA GLY A 260 -2.46 1.28 -5.71
C GLY A 260 -1.72 0.71 -6.94
N ILE A 261 -2.27 0.91 -8.14
CA ILE A 261 -1.70 0.49 -9.43
C ILE A 261 -1.07 1.71 -10.11
N SER A 262 -1.80 2.81 -10.15
CA SER A 262 -1.40 4.11 -10.68
C SER A 262 -1.11 5.11 -9.56
N TYR A 263 -0.21 6.06 -9.84
CA TYR A 263 0.16 7.13 -8.92
C TYR A 263 0.32 8.42 -9.72
N PRO A 264 -0.12 9.59 -9.20
CA PRO A 264 0.18 10.89 -9.79
C PRO A 264 1.70 11.12 -9.78
N LEU A 265 2.19 11.82 -10.81
CA LEU A 265 3.61 12.14 -10.95
C LEU A 265 3.84 13.64 -10.79
N ASN A 266 4.96 14.01 -10.19
CA ASN A 266 5.45 15.37 -10.13
C ASN A 266 5.94 15.80 -11.53
N SER A 267 5.32 16.82 -12.14
CA SER A 267 5.66 17.20 -13.51
C SER A 267 7.05 17.82 -13.65
N TYR A 268 7.54 18.51 -12.62
CA TYR A 268 8.90 19.08 -12.60
C TYR A 268 9.92 17.94 -12.60
N ALA A 269 9.80 16.99 -11.67
CA ALA A 269 10.66 15.79 -11.62
C ALA A 269 10.57 14.94 -12.91
N TYR A 270 9.40 14.87 -13.56
CA TYR A 270 9.25 14.25 -14.86
C TYR A 270 10.05 15.02 -15.93
N SER A 271 9.86 16.33 -16.05
CA SER A 271 10.55 17.17 -17.05
C SER A 271 12.07 17.19 -16.88
N THR A 272 12.60 17.16 -15.65
CA THR A 272 14.06 17.06 -15.41
C THR A 272 14.61 15.73 -15.93
N LEU A 273 13.89 14.62 -15.72
CA LEU A 273 14.33 13.33 -16.26
C LEU A 273 14.25 13.30 -17.80
N THR A 274 13.30 14.01 -18.42
CA THR A 274 13.25 14.17 -19.88
C THR A 274 14.41 15.03 -20.40
N SER A 275 14.80 16.12 -19.72
CA SER A 275 15.97 16.92 -20.15
C SER A 275 17.27 16.14 -20.01
N ASP A 276 17.45 15.41 -18.89
CA ASP A 276 18.66 14.64 -18.61
C ASP A 276 18.92 13.54 -19.67
N THR A 277 17.88 12.91 -20.25
CA THR A 277 18.09 11.91 -21.32
C THR A 277 18.40 12.56 -22.67
N ASN A 278 17.71 13.65 -23.03
CA ASN A 278 18.00 14.39 -24.26
C ASN A 278 19.44 14.96 -24.29
N GLU A 279 19.94 15.50 -23.17
CA GLU A 279 21.34 15.95 -23.08
C GLU A 279 22.36 14.78 -23.16
N SER A 280 21.95 13.55 -22.83
CA SER A 280 22.85 12.38 -22.90
C SER A 280 23.00 11.77 -24.31
N ILE A 281 22.33 12.34 -25.30
CA ILE A 281 22.22 11.82 -26.69
C ILE A 281 22.82 12.80 -27.72
N ALA A 282 23.13 14.05 -27.32
CA ALA A 282 23.69 15.12 -28.15
C ALA A 282 25.23 15.15 -28.17
#